data_AF-A0A1F3GIZ4-F1
#
_entry.id   AF-A0A1F3GIZ4-F1
#
_cell.length_a   1.000
_cell.length_b   1.000
_cell.length_c   1.000
_cell.angle_alpha   90.00
_cell.angle_beta   90.00
_cell.angle_gamma   90.00
#
_symmetry.space_group_name_H-M   'P 1'
#
loop_
_entity.id
_entity.type
_entity.pdbx_description
1 polymer ?
#
loop_
_entity_poly.entity_id
_entity_poly.type
_entity_poly.pdbx_seq_one_letter_code
_entity_poly.pdbx_strand_id
1 'polypeptide(L)'
;MLKRYSSYLPDLTQSWILIMLLALAGSILGGLVSFILTLIFPGFKGWGELIMYPLIFIPPYIAIRISLKNSAKTSVNTDYVPLSVPIDKPDFGKIGVIATILLTIPLVFSFNIITEPLTMWMDVPEFLKQFLVQVQSNKISSFIAVAVFAPILEEIFCRGIILRGLLTHISPSKAIFWSALMFGIMHMNPWQAIPAFMLGLLMGWIYYKTHSIWIVILIHFINNGFSYLITVFYPELPAETGFYDLIPGMWYYISYIAAFIYTALVLYLMNKYYDKTISLKIQPNS
;
A
#
# COMPACT_ATOMS: atom_id res chain seq x y z
N MET A 1 1.75 -8.22 -18.97
CA MET A 1 1.49 -9.18 -17.88
C MET A 1 0.22 -8.86 -17.10
N LEU A 2 -0.01 -7.61 -16.67
CA LEU A 2 -1.15 -7.23 -15.82
C LEU A 2 -2.55 -7.28 -16.49
N LYS A 3 -2.64 -7.17 -17.83
CA LYS A 3 -3.92 -7.25 -18.58
C LYS A 3 -4.70 -8.56 -18.35
N ARG A 4 -4.03 -9.65 -17.98
CA ARG A 4 -4.70 -10.95 -17.73
C ARG A 4 -5.49 -10.99 -16.42
N TYR A 5 -5.35 -9.98 -15.57
CA TYR A 5 -5.99 -9.92 -14.25
C TYR A 5 -7.04 -8.82 -14.15
N SER A 6 -7.35 -8.14 -15.26
CA SER A 6 -8.36 -7.07 -15.29
C SER A 6 -9.78 -7.58 -15.01
N SER A 7 -10.03 -8.87 -15.26
CA SER A 7 -11.31 -9.53 -14.98
C SER A 7 -11.43 -10.12 -13.58
N TYR A 8 -10.35 -10.13 -12.78
CA TYR A 8 -10.45 -10.51 -11.37
C TYR A 8 -10.83 -9.29 -10.53
N LEU A 9 -12.09 -9.25 -10.07
CA LEU A 9 -12.70 -8.13 -9.37
C LEU A 9 -13.34 -8.64 -8.08
N PRO A 10 -12.54 -8.83 -7.01
CA PRO A 10 -13.03 -9.46 -5.80
C PRO A 10 -14.06 -8.60 -5.08
N ASP A 11 -15.08 -9.24 -4.52
CA ASP A 11 -15.98 -8.60 -3.56
C ASP A 11 -15.31 -8.46 -2.17
N LEU A 12 -16.07 -7.97 -1.17
CA LEU A 12 -15.55 -7.76 0.18
C LEU A 12 -15.10 -9.06 0.86
N THR A 13 -15.86 -10.15 0.69
CA THR A 13 -15.56 -11.45 1.29
C THR A 13 -14.31 -12.05 0.66
N GLN A 14 -14.25 -12.04 -0.68
CA GLN A 14 -13.08 -12.51 -1.42
C GLN A 14 -11.83 -11.69 -1.08
N SER A 15 -11.96 -10.38 -0.90
CA SER A 15 -10.86 -9.51 -0.47
C SER A 15 -10.31 -9.90 0.90
N TRP A 16 -11.19 -10.20 1.88
CA TRP A 16 -10.74 -10.70 3.19
C TRP A 16 -10.08 -12.07 3.11
N ILE A 17 -10.57 -12.97 2.25
CA ILE A 17 -9.91 -14.27 2.00
C ILE A 17 -8.50 -14.06 1.47
N LEU A 18 -8.29 -13.13 0.54
CA LEU A 18 -6.95 -12.82 0.04
C LEU A 18 -6.03 -12.29 1.14
N ILE A 19 -6.54 -11.42 2.02
CA ILE A 19 -5.80 -10.91 3.19
C ILE A 19 -5.44 -12.05 4.15
N MET A 20 -6.37 -12.96 4.45
CA MET A 20 -6.10 -14.12 5.30
C MET A 20 -5.08 -15.07 4.67
N LEU A 21 -5.15 -15.30 3.35
CA LEU A 21 -4.18 -16.12 2.64
C LEU A 21 -2.78 -15.51 2.67
N LEU A 22 -2.66 -14.18 2.51
CA LEU A 22 -1.40 -13.47 2.65
C LEU A 22 -0.87 -13.58 4.08
N ALA A 23 -1.70 -13.25 5.07
CA ALA A 23 -1.34 -13.20 6.48
C ALA A 23 -0.93 -14.56 7.06
N LEU A 24 -1.67 -15.63 6.74
CA LEU A 24 -1.45 -16.95 7.33
C LEU A 24 -0.57 -17.82 6.42
N ALA A 25 -1.08 -18.18 5.24
CA ALA A 25 -0.36 -19.09 4.36
C ALA A 25 0.91 -18.45 3.78
N GLY A 26 0.86 -17.15 3.48
CA GLY A 26 2.02 -16.39 2.99
C GLY A 26 3.13 -16.30 4.02
N SER A 27 2.81 -15.92 5.25
CA SER A 27 3.78 -15.85 6.34
C SER A 27 4.39 -17.22 6.69
N ILE A 28 3.58 -18.29 6.70
CA ILE A 28 4.09 -19.67 6.90
C ILE A 28 5.05 -20.05 5.78
N LEU A 29 4.67 -19.84 4.51
CA LEU A 29 5.52 -20.16 3.36
C LEU A 29 6.83 -19.37 3.41
N GLY A 30 6.76 -18.06 3.62
CA GLY A 30 7.92 -17.18 3.69
C GLY A 30 8.86 -17.57 4.83
N GLY A 31 8.32 -17.83 6.03
CA GLY A 31 9.08 -18.27 7.19
C GLY A 31 9.76 -19.63 6.99
N LEU A 32 9.05 -20.62 6.44
CA LEU A 32 9.60 -21.94 6.14
C LEU A 32 10.74 -21.88 5.12
N VAL A 33 10.56 -21.13 4.03
CA VAL A 33 11.61 -20.98 3.00
C VAL A 33 12.82 -20.25 3.57
N SER A 34 12.62 -19.17 4.31
CA SER A 34 13.70 -18.42 4.97
C SER A 34 14.48 -19.30 5.96
N PHE A 35 13.78 -20.10 6.76
CA PHE A 35 14.37 -21.05 7.70
C PHE A 35 15.23 -22.10 6.99
N ILE A 36 14.67 -22.79 5.98
CA ILE A 36 15.38 -23.81 5.20
C ILE A 36 16.64 -23.23 4.54
N LEU A 37 16.54 -22.05 3.92
CA LEU A 37 17.69 -21.41 3.28
C LEU A 37 18.77 -21.04 4.28
N THR A 38 18.41 -20.59 5.47
CA THR A 38 19.38 -20.27 6.54
C THR A 38 20.09 -21.52 7.06
N LEU A 39 19.40 -22.67 7.10
CA LEU A 39 20.02 -23.96 7.47
C LEU A 39 21.04 -24.44 6.44
N ILE A 40 20.70 -24.33 5.15
CA ILE A 40 21.56 -24.80 4.05
C ILE A 40 22.71 -23.82 3.81
N PHE A 41 22.44 -22.52 3.94
CA PHE A 41 23.39 -21.44 3.67
C PHE A 41 23.46 -20.48 4.87
N PRO A 42 24.32 -20.73 5.86
CA PRO A 42 24.43 -19.88 7.06
C PRO A 42 24.76 -18.41 6.75
N GLY A 43 25.44 -18.13 5.64
CA GLY A 43 25.70 -16.75 5.14
C GLY A 43 24.44 -15.99 4.71
N PHE A 44 23.28 -16.65 4.67
CA PHE A 44 22.00 -16.08 4.25
C PHE A 44 21.24 -15.36 5.38
N LYS A 45 21.74 -15.42 6.63
CA LYS A 45 21.08 -14.92 7.85
C LYS A 45 20.65 -13.44 7.82
N GLY A 46 21.12 -12.63 6.87
CA GLY A 46 20.71 -11.24 6.66
C GLY A 46 19.85 -10.97 5.41
N TRP A 47 19.59 -11.97 4.57
CA TRP A 47 18.86 -11.84 3.30
C TRP A 47 17.42 -12.38 3.36
N GLY A 48 17.02 -12.86 4.55
CA GLY A 48 15.71 -13.48 4.78
C GLY A 48 14.55 -12.57 4.38
N GLU A 49 14.60 -11.28 4.69
CA GLU A 49 13.56 -10.31 4.32
C GLU A 49 13.36 -10.21 2.80
N LEU A 50 14.46 -10.07 2.06
CA LEU A 50 14.41 -9.92 0.60
C LEU A 50 13.74 -11.12 -0.09
N ILE A 51 13.97 -12.32 0.45
CA ILE A 51 13.34 -13.55 -0.07
C ILE A 51 11.92 -13.71 0.46
N MET A 52 11.72 -13.58 1.77
CA MET A 52 10.44 -13.83 2.42
C MET A 52 9.35 -12.91 1.86
N TYR A 53 9.69 -11.63 1.65
CA TYR A 53 8.73 -10.61 1.33
C TYR A 53 7.93 -10.88 0.05
N PRO A 54 8.52 -11.19 -1.12
CA PRO A 54 7.73 -11.57 -2.29
C PRO A 54 7.00 -12.91 -2.14
N LEU A 55 7.50 -13.83 -1.31
CA LEU A 55 6.88 -15.15 -1.12
C LEU A 55 5.53 -15.08 -0.42
N ILE A 56 5.30 -14.10 0.47
CA ILE A 56 4.01 -13.99 1.18
C ILE A 56 2.84 -13.71 0.23
N PHE A 57 3.10 -13.17 -0.96
CA PHE A 57 2.10 -12.89 -1.98
C PHE A 57 1.80 -14.10 -2.89
N ILE A 58 2.55 -15.20 -2.79
CA ILE A 58 2.34 -16.38 -3.63
C ILE A 58 0.98 -17.06 -3.35
N PRO A 59 0.58 -17.33 -2.10
CA PRO A 59 -0.72 -17.95 -1.84
C PRO A 59 -1.93 -17.17 -2.38
N PRO A 60 -2.09 -15.84 -2.14
CA PRO A 60 -3.18 -15.10 -2.75
C PRO A 60 -3.06 -15.05 -4.28
N TYR A 61 -1.84 -14.97 -4.84
CA TYR A 61 -1.65 -15.05 -6.30
C TYR A 61 -2.16 -16.37 -6.90
N ILE A 62 -1.87 -17.51 -6.26
CA ILE A 62 -2.36 -18.82 -6.70
C ILE A 62 -3.89 -18.86 -6.63
N ALA A 63 -4.50 -18.37 -5.54
CA ALA A 63 -5.96 -18.32 -5.39
C ALA A 63 -6.63 -17.50 -6.51
N ILE A 64 -6.06 -16.33 -6.85
CA ILE A 64 -6.53 -15.50 -7.98
C ILE A 64 -6.45 -16.27 -9.29
N ARG A 65 -5.35 -16.99 -9.55
CA ARG A 65 -5.15 -17.77 -10.77
C ARG A 65 -6.14 -18.93 -10.90
N ILE A 66 -6.43 -19.62 -9.80
CA ILE A 66 -7.42 -20.69 -9.78
C ILE A 66 -8.81 -20.11 -10.07
N SER A 67 -9.16 -19.00 -9.41
CA SER A 67 -10.44 -18.33 -9.64
C SER A 67 -10.63 -17.90 -11.09
N LEU A 68 -9.64 -17.24 -11.68
CA LEU A 68 -9.67 -16.84 -13.10
C LEU A 68 -9.82 -18.03 -14.06
N LYS A 69 -9.13 -19.15 -13.80
CA LYS A 69 -9.24 -20.37 -14.62
C LYS A 69 -10.65 -20.96 -14.54
N ASN A 70 -11.27 -20.92 -13.37
CA ASN A 70 -12.63 -21.42 -13.18
C ASN A 70 -13.65 -20.51 -13.89
N SER A 71 -13.52 -19.19 -13.76
CA SER A 71 -14.38 -18.24 -14.48
C SER A 71 -14.28 -18.35 -15.99
N ALA A 72 -13.07 -18.57 -16.53
CA ALA A 72 -12.85 -18.75 -17.97
C ALA A 72 -13.52 -20.02 -18.52
N LYS A 73 -13.54 -21.11 -17.73
CA LYS A 73 -14.28 -22.34 -18.10
C LYS A 73 -15.78 -22.09 -18.15
N THR A 74 -16.31 -21.34 -17.18
CA THR A 74 -17.73 -20.99 -17.14
C THR A 74 -18.12 -20.12 -18.33
N SER A 75 -17.34 -19.09 -18.67
CA SER A 75 -17.66 -18.20 -19.81
C SER A 75 -17.72 -18.93 -21.15
N VAL A 76 -16.85 -19.93 -21.37
CA VAL A 76 -16.87 -20.76 -22.59
C VAL A 76 -18.16 -21.58 -22.68
N ASN A 77 -18.74 -21.94 -21.55
CA ASN A 77 -19.96 -22.75 -21.50
C ASN A 77 -21.25 -21.92 -21.53
N THR A 78 -21.20 -20.59 -21.35
CA THR A 78 -22.41 -19.77 -21.14
C THR A 78 -22.50 -18.48 -21.97
N ASP A 79 -21.67 -18.28 -23.00
CA ASP A 79 -21.55 -17.03 -23.81
C ASP A 79 -21.41 -15.74 -22.97
N TYR A 80 -21.10 -15.87 -21.68
CA TYR A 80 -20.98 -14.79 -20.73
C TYR A 80 -19.61 -14.12 -20.83
N VAL A 81 -19.59 -12.80 -21.05
CA VAL A 81 -18.35 -12.01 -21.06
C VAL A 81 -18.14 -11.35 -19.69
N PRO A 82 -17.06 -11.70 -18.95
CA PRO A 82 -16.81 -11.12 -17.64
C PRO A 82 -16.43 -9.63 -17.73
N LEU A 83 -16.91 -8.84 -16.77
CA LEU A 83 -16.48 -7.45 -16.60
C LEU A 83 -14.96 -7.38 -16.45
N SER A 84 -14.33 -6.42 -17.11
CA SER A 84 -12.88 -6.23 -17.08
C SER A 84 -12.53 -4.76 -16.85
N VAL A 85 -11.88 -4.47 -15.73
CA VAL A 85 -11.37 -3.14 -15.38
C VAL A 85 -9.83 -3.20 -15.39
N PRO A 86 -9.14 -2.41 -16.24
CA PRO A 86 -7.68 -2.37 -16.26
C PRO A 86 -7.10 -2.05 -14.87
N ILE A 87 -5.88 -2.53 -14.59
CA ILE A 87 -5.17 -2.22 -13.33
C ILE A 87 -4.66 -0.77 -13.35
N ASP A 88 -4.25 -0.32 -14.54
CA ASP A 88 -3.61 0.96 -14.74
C ASP A 88 -4.17 1.52 -16.04
N LYS A 89 -4.92 2.60 -15.92
CA LYS A 89 -5.43 3.40 -17.04
C LYS A 89 -5.40 4.87 -16.59
N PRO A 90 -4.18 5.42 -16.42
CA PRO A 90 -4.00 6.70 -15.77
C PRO A 90 -4.77 7.81 -16.48
N ASP A 91 -5.42 8.66 -15.69
CA ASP A 91 -6.11 9.86 -16.12
C ASP A 91 -5.78 10.98 -15.14
N PHE A 92 -5.08 12.00 -15.64
CA PHE A 92 -4.61 13.11 -14.82
C PHE A 92 -5.42 14.39 -15.03
N GLY A 93 -6.57 14.28 -15.72
CA GLY A 93 -7.45 15.39 -16.03
C GLY A 93 -6.71 16.59 -16.63
N LYS A 94 -7.15 17.80 -16.27
CA LYS A 94 -6.56 19.05 -16.77
C LYS A 94 -5.21 19.40 -16.14
N ILE A 95 -4.86 18.78 -15.01
CA ILE A 95 -3.61 19.08 -14.29
C ILE A 95 -2.42 18.40 -14.98
N GLY A 96 -2.62 17.19 -15.52
CA GLY A 96 -1.56 16.46 -16.21
C GLY A 96 -0.56 15.80 -15.27
N VAL A 97 0.28 14.94 -15.84
CA VAL A 97 1.18 14.03 -15.10
C VAL A 97 2.18 14.79 -14.23
N ILE A 98 2.87 15.78 -14.81
CA ILE A 98 3.97 16.49 -14.13
C ILE A 98 3.47 17.21 -12.89
N ALA A 99 2.39 17.99 -13.01
CA ALA A 99 1.81 18.67 -11.87
C ALA A 99 1.22 17.69 -10.86
N THR A 100 0.67 16.54 -11.28
CA THR A 100 0.28 15.47 -10.35
C THR A 100 1.46 15.00 -9.49
N ILE A 101 2.61 14.74 -10.10
CA ILE A 101 3.81 14.31 -9.38
C ILE A 101 4.28 15.41 -8.42
N LEU A 102 4.37 16.66 -8.90
CA LEU A 102 4.80 17.79 -8.08
C LEU A 102 3.86 18.07 -6.88
N LEU A 103 2.57 17.76 -7.01
CA LEU A 103 1.61 17.87 -5.91
C LEU A 103 1.68 16.67 -4.95
N THR A 104 1.90 15.46 -5.46
CA THR A 104 1.82 14.23 -4.66
C THR A 104 3.07 13.90 -3.85
N ILE A 105 4.26 14.33 -4.28
CA ILE A 105 5.52 14.13 -3.53
C ILE A 105 5.49 14.85 -2.16
N PRO A 106 5.34 16.19 -2.09
CA PRO A 106 5.22 16.90 -0.82
C PRO A 106 3.99 16.49 0.00
N LEU A 107 2.93 16.01 -0.66
CA LEU A 107 1.73 15.51 0.00
C LEU A 107 2.02 14.33 0.93
N VAL A 108 3.00 13.48 0.58
CA VAL A 108 3.41 12.35 1.45
C VAL A 108 3.92 12.87 2.79
N PHE A 109 4.80 13.87 2.77
CA PHE A 109 5.38 14.45 3.98
C PHE A 109 4.36 15.24 4.79
N SER A 110 3.54 16.06 4.12
CA SER A 110 2.49 16.81 4.81
C SER A 110 1.49 15.89 5.48
N PHE A 111 1.10 14.80 4.81
CA PHE A 111 0.16 13.84 5.37
C PHE A 111 0.75 13.11 6.58
N ASN A 112 2.02 12.69 6.52
CA ASN A 112 2.70 12.07 7.66
C ASN A 112 2.75 12.99 8.89
N ILE A 113 3.08 14.28 8.72
CA ILE A 113 3.08 15.27 9.82
C ILE A 113 1.68 15.40 10.45
N ILE A 114 0.61 15.42 9.64
CA ILE A 114 -0.77 15.54 10.16
C ILE A 114 -1.18 14.30 10.94
N THR A 115 -0.74 13.11 10.50
CA THR A 115 -1.17 11.84 11.10
C THR A 115 -0.30 11.38 12.26
N GLU A 116 0.91 11.91 12.40
CA GLU A 116 1.86 11.53 13.45
C GLU A 116 1.25 11.57 14.87
N PRO A 117 0.48 12.60 15.29
CA PRO A 117 -0.12 12.62 16.63
C PRO A 117 -1.02 11.44 16.97
N LEU A 118 -1.54 10.74 15.96
CA LEU A 118 -2.34 9.52 16.14
C LEU A 118 -1.53 8.34 16.66
N THR A 119 -0.20 8.42 16.61
CA THR A 119 0.73 7.33 16.97
C THR A 119 1.71 7.70 18.08
N MET A 120 1.96 8.99 18.34
CA MET A 120 2.95 9.44 19.34
C MET A 120 2.68 8.97 20.78
N TRP A 121 1.43 8.60 21.10
CA TRP A 121 1.07 8.08 22.42
C TRP A 121 1.36 6.59 22.57
N MET A 122 1.84 5.93 21.52
CA MET A 122 2.09 4.48 21.47
C MET A 122 3.58 4.18 21.51
N ASP A 123 3.97 3.26 22.39
CA ASP A 123 5.33 2.74 22.39
C ASP A 123 5.59 1.88 21.14
N VAL A 124 6.81 1.98 20.60
CA VAL A 124 7.27 1.11 19.52
C VAL A 124 7.45 -0.30 20.09
N PRO A 125 6.75 -1.32 19.58
CA PRO A 125 6.92 -2.70 20.02
C PRO A 125 8.36 -3.21 19.85
N GLU A 126 8.82 -4.06 20.76
CA GLU A 126 10.20 -4.58 20.77
C GLU A 126 10.59 -5.29 19.46
N PHE A 127 9.67 -6.05 18.86
CA PHE A 127 9.94 -6.72 17.59
C PHE A 127 10.18 -5.72 16.43
N LEU A 128 9.56 -4.53 16.46
CA LEU A 128 9.84 -3.48 15.48
C LEU A 128 11.21 -2.85 15.73
N LYS A 129 11.61 -2.66 16.98
CA LYS A 129 12.96 -2.18 17.31
C LYS A 129 14.03 -3.13 16.76
N GLN A 130 13.83 -4.44 16.94
CA GLN A 130 14.70 -5.47 16.37
C GLN A 130 14.72 -5.45 14.84
N PHE A 131 13.56 -5.25 14.21
CA PHE A 131 13.46 -5.08 12.76
C PHE A 131 14.25 -3.87 12.27
N LEU A 132 14.18 -2.72 12.96
CA LEU A 132 14.97 -1.53 12.59
C LEU A 132 16.48 -1.78 12.69
N VAL A 133 16.94 -2.50 13.72
CA VAL A 133 18.35 -2.94 13.83
C VAL A 133 18.73 -3.85 12.66
N GLN A 134 17.83 -4.74 12.24
CA GLN A 134 18.07 -5.60 11.08
C GLN A 134 18.19 -4.79 9.78
N VAL A 135 17.32 -3.79 9.58
CA VAL A 135 17.39 -2.85 8.44
C VAL A 135 18.74 -2.14 8.38
N GLN A 136 19.29 -1.74 9.52
CA GLN A 136 20.61 -1.10 9.60
C GLN A 136 21.76 -2.07 9.26
N SER A 137 21.61 -3.35 9.61
CA SER A 137 22.63 -4.38 9.42
C SER A 137 22.83 -4.81 7.96
N ASN A 138 21.76 -4.88 7.15
CA ASN A 138 21.83 -5.25 5.74
C ASN A 138 21.10 -4.24 4.85
N LYS A 139 21.74 -3.07 4.73
CA LYS A 139 21.20 -1.89 4.03
C LYS A 139 20.66 -2.21 2.63
N ILE A 140 21.40 -2.95 1.81
CA ILE A 140 20.99 -3.23 0.42
C ILE A 140 19.75 -4.13 0.38
N SER A 141 19.77 -5.24 1.13
CA SER A 141 18.64 -6.17 1.19
C SER A 141 17.38 -5.46 1.70
N SER A 142 17.50 -4.70 2.78
CA SER A 142 16.37 -4.01 3.39
C SER A 142 15.87 -2.83 2.56
N PHE A 143 16.73 -2.12 1.81
CA PHE A 143 16.27 -1.11 0.85
C PHE A 143 15.39 -1.75 -0.22
N ILE A 144 15.85 -2.85 -0.83
CA ILE A 144 15.08 -3.52 -1.89
C ILE A 144 13.78 -4.09 -1.32
N ALA A 145 13.79 -4.68 -0.12
CA ALA A 145 12.58 -5.21 0.49
C ALA A 145 11.59 -4.10 0.89
N VAL A 146 12.02 -3.13 1.69
CA VAL A 146 11.16 -2.12 2.35
C VAL A 146 10.79 -0.96 1.42
N ALA A 147 11.74 -0.47 0.63
CA ALA A 147 11.52 0.70 -0.22
C ALA A 147 11.08 0.32 -1.64
N VAL A 148 11.34 -0.90 -2.12
CA VAL A 148 11.01 -1.30 -3.50
C VAL A 148 9.93 -2.37 -3.57
N PHE A 149 10.17 -3.56 -3.01
CA PHE A 149 9.23 -4.68 -3.10
C PHE A 149 7.94 -4.40 -2.34
N ALA A 150 8.01 -3.82 -1.15
CA ALA A 150 6.82 -3.47 -0.37
C ALA A 150 5.89 -2.52 -1.13
N PRO A 151 6.33 -1.33 -1.58
CA PRO A 151 5.49 -0.44 -2.38
C PRO A 151 4.92 -1.10 -3.65
N ILE A 152 5.72 -1.88 -4.38
CA ILE A 152 5.24 -2.49 -5.63
C ILE A 152 4.19 -3.57 -5.35
N LEU A 153 4.49 -4.52 -4.47
CA LEU A 153 3.64 -5.69 -4.25
C LEU A 153 2.39 -5.32 -3.46
N GLU A 154 2.52 -4.51 -2.41
CA GLU A 154 1.38 -4.08 -1.60
C GLU A 154 0.43 -3.20 -2.41
N GLU A 155 0.91 -2.26 -3.23
CA GLU A 155 0.00 -1.43 -4.04
C GLU A 155 -0.68 -2.23 -5.14
N ILE A 156 0.04 -3.13 -5.84
CA ILE A 156 -0.59 -4.02 -6.84
C ILE A 156 -1.69 -4.87 -6.17
N PHE A 157 -1.46 -5.35 -4.96
CA PHE A 157 -2.41 -6.17 -4.22
C PHE A 157 -3.59 -5.35 -3.68
N CYS A 158 -3.32 -4.27 -2.96
CA CYS A 158 -4.35 -3.47 -2.30
C CYS A 158 -5.08 -2.54 -3.26
N ARG A 159 -4.39 -1.81 -4.13
CA ARG A 159 -5.04 -0.85 -5.06
C ARG A 159 -5.39 -1.53 -6.37
N GLY A 160 -4.43 -2.28 -6.91
CA GLY A 160 -4.56 -2.95 -8.20
C GLY A 160 -5.54 -4.13 -8.20
N ILE A 161 -5.78 -4.80 -7.08
CA ILE A 161 -6.70 -5.95 -6.99
C ILE A 161 -7.88 -5.65 -6.06
N ILE A 162 -7.62 -5.41 -4.76
CA ILE A 162 -8.67 -5.27 -3.74
C ILE A 162 -9.53 -4.03 -4.01
N LEU A 163 -8.97 -2.82 -3.95
CA LEU A 163 -9.72 -1.58 -4.12
C LEU A 163 -10.43 -1.53 -5.47
N ARG A 164 -9.73 -1.90 -6.55
CA ARG A 164 -10.32 -1.95 -7.90
C ARG A 164 -11.54 -2.88 -7.95
N GLY A 165 -11.46 -4.05 -7.32
CA GLY A 165 -12.60 -4.96 -7.19
C GLY A 165 -13.73 -4.35 -6.36
N LEU A 166 -13.44 -3.83 -5.17
CA LEU A 166 -14.44 -3.22 -4.31
C LEU A 166 -15.17 -2.04 -4.97
N LEU A 167 -14.48 -1.26 -5.82
CA LEU A 167 -15.08 -0.16 -6.58
C LEU A 167 -16.15 -0.61 -7.60
N THR A 168 -16.20 -1.90 -7.97
CA THR A 168 -17.26 -2.46 -8.82
C THR A 168 -18.44 -3.01 -8.03
N HIS A 169 -18.30 -3.18 -6.71
CA HIS A 169 -19.31 -3.83 -5.86
C HIS A 169 -19.98 -2.88 -4.86
N ILE A 170 -19.26 -1.87 -4.37
CA ILE A 170 -19.72 -0.95 -3.32
C ILE A 170 -19.36 0.51 -3.61
N SER A 171 -19.90 1.45 -2.83
CA SER A 171 -19.64 2.88 -3.04
C SER A 171 -18.15 3.23 -2.85
N PRO A 172 -17.61 4.22 -3.58
CA PRO A 172 -16.19 4.56 -3.53
C PRO A 172 -15.65 4.82 -2.13
N SER A 173 -16.39 5.55 -1.29
CA SER A 173 -15.98 5.82 0.08
C SER A 173 -15.84 4.54 0.92
N LYS A 174 -16.76 3.57 0.74
CA LYS A 174 -16.69 2.28 1.44
C LYS A 174 -15.57 1.40 0.89
N ALA A 175 -15.37 1.39 -0.44
CA ALA A 175 -14.29 0.66 -1.09
C ALA A 175 -12.91 1.14 -0.60
N ILE A 176 -12.70 2.46 -0.58
CA ILE A 176 -11.47 3.08 -0.08
C ILE A 176 -11.26 2.75 1.40
N PHE A 177 -12.29 2.89 2.23
CA PHE A 177 -12.21 2.57 3.65
C PHE A 177 -11.80 1.11 3.90
N TRP A 178 -12.50 0.14 3.29
CA TRP A 178 -12.21 -1.28 3.50
C TRP A 178 -10.83 -1.68 2.96
N SER A 179 -10.46 -1.18 1.78
CA SER A 179 -9.12 -1.43 1.24
C SER A 179 -8.02 -0.84 2.14
N ALA A 180 -8.22 0.36 2.66
CA ALA A 180 -7.26 0.98 3.58
C ALA A 180 -7.18 0.19 4.89
N LEU A 181 -8.31 -0.27 5.43
CA LEU A 181 -8.35 -1.04 6.67
C LEU A 181 -7.60 -2.37 6.52
N MET A 182 -7.81 -3.06 5.39
CA MET A 182 -7.06 -4.27 5.04
C MET A 182 -5.56 -4.01 4.94
N PHE A 183 -5.15 -2.91 4.31
CA PHE A 183 -3.76 -2.48 4.23
C PHE A 183 -3.14 -2.20 5.61
N GLY A 184 -3.88 -1.55 6.51
CA GLY A 184 -3.45 -1.39 7.91
C GLY A 184 -3.29 -2.73 8.64
N ILE A 185 -4.28 -3.62 8.55
CA ILE A 185 -4.27 -4.93 9.22
C ILE A 185 -3.13 -5.84 8.73
N MET A 186 -2.69 -5.71 7.48
CA MET A 186 -1.54 -6.46 6.95
C MET A 186 -0.25 -6.27 7.77
N HIS A 187 -0.13 -5.17 8.50
CA HIS A 187 1.04 -4.88 9.34
C HIS A 187 1.01 -5.63 10.68
N MET A 188 -0.13 -6.19 11.09
CA MET A 188 -0.29 -7.01 12.30
C MET A 188 0.17 -6.35 13.61
N ASN A 189 0.29 -5.03 13.63
CA ASN A 189 0.60 -4.28 14.84
C ASN A 189 -0.01 -2.87 14.78
N PRO A 190 -0.53 -2.33 15.88
CA PRO A 190 -1.24 -1.05 15.81
C PRO A 190 -0.35 0.15 15.48
N TRP A 191 0.93 0.13 15.92
CA TRP A 191 1.88 1.23 15.69
C TRP A 191 2.10 1.49 14.19
N GLN A 192 2.23 0.44 13.37
CA GLN A 192 2.27 0.56 11.90
C GLN A 192 0.88 0.57 11.26
N ALA A 193 -0.10 -0.14 11.80
CA ALA A 193 -1.41 -0.29 11.17
C ALA A 193 -2.21 1.02 11.12
N ILE A 194 -2.11 1.89 12.13
CA ILE A 194 -2.78 3.20 12.15
C ILE A 194 -2.25 4.12 11.05
N PRO A 195 -0.94 4.40 10.94
CA PRO A 195 -0.42 5.26 9.89
C PRO A 195 -0.59 4.61 8.51
N ALA A 196 -0.43 3.29 8.40
CA ALA A 196 -0.73 2.56 7.18
C ALA A 196 -2.21 2.70 6.77
N PHE A 197 -3.16 2.61 7.69
CA PHE A 197 -4.58 2.84 7.41
C PHE A 197 -4.84 4.28 6.92
N MET A 198 -4.24 5.29 7.56
CA MET A 198 -4.38 6.69 7.14
C MET A 198 -3.80 6.93 5.73
N LEU A 199 -2.56 6.51 5.48
CA LEU A 199 -1.94 6.60 4.16
C LEU A 199 -2.69 5.73 3.14
N GLY A 200 -3.24 4.62 3.64
CA GLY A 200 -4.25 3.74 3.07
C GLY A 200 -5.36 4.50 2.35
N LEU A 201 -6.06 5.32 3.14
CA LEU A 201 -7.17 6.18 2.70
C LEU A 201 -6.72 7.19 1.65
N LEU A 202 -5.59 7.87 1.88
CA LEU A 202 -5.04 8.87 0.97
C LEU A 202 -4.71 8.24 -0.40
N MET A 203 -3.90 7.19 -0.42
CA MET A 203 -3.51 6.51 -1.66
C MET A 203 -4.71 5.84 -2.34
N GLY A 204 -5.66 5.29 -1.59
CA GLY A 204 -6.90 4.77 -2.15
C GLY A 204 -7.73 5.85 -2.86
N TRP A 205 -7.79 7.06 -2.28
CA TRP A 205 -8.45 8.20 -2.90
C TRP A 205 -7.70 8.71 -4.15
N ILE A 206 -6.37 8.79 -4.09
CA ILE A 206 -5.52 9.17 -5.24
C ILE A 206 -5.68 8.16 -6.38
N TYR A 207 -5.67 6.85 -6.09
CA TYR A 207 -5.92 5.82 -7.08
C TYR A 207 -7.33 5.94 -7.67
N TYR A 208 -8.35 6.20 -6.84
CA TYR A 208 -9.71 6.42 -7.32
C TYR A 208 -9.86 7.62 -8.29
N LYS A 209 -9.05 8.67 -8.08
CA LYS A 209 -9.02 9.86 -8.93
C LYS A 209 -8.19 9.69 -10.19
N THR A 210 -7.05 9.03 -10.08
CA THR A 210 -6.06 8.98 -11.16
C THR A 210 -6.09 7.68 -11.96
N HIS A 211 -6.65 6.60 -11.40
CA HIS A 211 -6.52 5.23 -11.91
C HIS A 211 -5.09 4.84 -12.30
N SER A 212 -4.10 5.43 -11.60
CA SER A 212 -2.70 5.19 -11.82
C SER A 212 -2.13 4.37 -10.67
N ILE A 213 -1.73 3.14 -10.96
CA ILE A 213 -1.02 2.32 -9.96
C ILE A 213 0.37 2.88 -9.70
N TRP A 214 0.99 3.50 -10.71
CA TRP A 214 2.34 4.04 -10.60
C TRP A 214 2.44 5.27 -9.70
N ILE A 215 1.41 6.13 -9.65
CA ILE A 215 1.39 7.26 -8.70
C ILE A 215 1.35 6.75 -7.26
N VAL A 216 0.52 5.76 -6.95
CA VAL A 216 0.46 5.23 -5.57
C VAL A 216 1.71 4.42 -5.21
N ILE A 217 2.30 3.67 -6.16
CA ILE A 217 3.61 3.02 -5.96
C ILE A 217 4.68 4.07 -5.67
N LEU A 218 4.71 5.18 -6.41
CA LEU A 218 5.68 6.27 -6.19
C LEU A 218 5.51 6.92 -4.82
N ILE A 219 4.28 7.23 -4.42
CA ILE A 219 3.98 7.79 -3.09
C ILE A 219 4.45 6.85 -1.98
N HIS A 220 4.12 5.56 -2.09
CA HIS A 220 4.51 4.56 -1.11
C HIS A 220 6.05 4.34 -1.11
N PHE A 221 6.69 4.31 -2.28
CA PHE A 221 8.15 4.28 -2.42
C PHE A 221 8.81 5.46 -1.70
N ILE A 222 8.31 6.67 -1.87
CA ILE A 222 8.85 7.87 -1.21
C ILE A 222 8.65 7.78 0.30
N ASN A 223 7.48 7.34 0.75
CA ASN A 223 7.16 7.17 2.16
C ASN A 223 8.14 6.20 2.84
N ASN A 224 8.24 4.99 2.31
CA ASN A 224 9.10 3.94 2.87
C ASN A 224 10.57 4.26 2.66
N GLY A 225 10.94 4.83 1.52
CA GLY A 225 12.28 5.29 1.22
C GLY A 225 12.74 6.35 2.22
N PHE A 226 11.89 7.33 2.55
CA PHE A 226 12.21 8.33 3.57
C PHE A 226 12.41 7.69 4.95
N SER A 227 11.49 6.83 5.39
CA SER A 227 11.63 6.11 6.68
C SER A 227 12.90 5.25 6.73
N TYR A 228 13.21 4.54 5.65
CA TYR A 228 14.46 3.79 5.50
C TYR A 228 15.70 4.68 5.58
N LEU A 229 15.71 5.81 4.87
CA LEU A 229 16.83 6.75 4.88
C LEU A 229 17.09 7.30 6.28
N ILE A 230 16.04 7.68 7.02
CA ILE A 230 16.17 8.12 8.41
C ILE A 230 16.78 7.01 9.26
N THR A 231 16.25 5.79 9.18
CA THR A 231 16.71 4.62 9.95
C THR A 231 18.20 4.30 9.71
N VAL A 232 18.68 4.46 8.47
CA VAL A 232 20.05 4.09 8.08
C VAL A 232 21.06 5.22 8.28
N PHE A 233 20.69 6.47 8.03
CA PHE A 233 21.60 7.62 8.14
C PHE A 233 21.65 8.22 9.55
N TYR A 234 20.62 7.97 10.38
CA TYR A 234 20.55 8.46 11.75
C TYR A 234 20.26 7.31 12.73
N PRO A 235 21.15 6.31 12.83
CA PRO A 235 20.90 5.09 13.61
C PRO A 235 20.84 5.32 15.12
N GLU A 236 21.38 6.45 15.61
CA GLU A 236 21.38 6.84 17.02
C GLU A 236 20.04 7.43 17.48
N LEU A 237 19.13 7.74 16.54
CA LEU A 237 17.80 8.24 16.89
C LEU A 237 16.98 7.11 17.52
N PRO A 238 16.29 7.36 18.65
CA PRO A 238 15.31 6.44 19.20
C PRO A 238 14.26 6.05 18.15
N ALA A 239 13.77 4.81 18.20
CA ALA A 239 12.77 4.32 17.26
C ALA A 239 11.44 5.10 17.35
N GLU A 240 11.21 5.72 18.51
CA GLU A 240 10.06 6.55 18.84
C GLU A 240 10.15 7.97 18.26
N THR A 241 11.31 8.36 17.70
CA THR A 241 11.54 9.74 17.22
C THR A 241 10.55 10.11 16.12
N GLY A 242 9.79 11.16 16.38
CA GLY A 242 8.84 11.76 15.46
C GLY A 242 9.31 13.11 14.87
N PHE A 243 8.53 13.68 13.95
CA PHE A 243 8.64 15.08 13.55
C PHE A 243 8.52 16.05 14.74
N TYR A 244 7.75 15.73 15.78
CA TYR A 244 7.67 16.56 16.99
C TYR A 244 9.04 16.72 17.66
N ASP A 245 9.83 15.65 17.71
CA ASP A 245 11.17 15.66 18.31
C ASP A 245 12.19 16.35 17.39
N LEU A 246 11.99 16.26 16.07
CA LEU A 246 12.90 16.82 15.06
C LEU A 246 12.66 18.31 14.77
N ILE A 247 11.44 18.82 14.96
CA ILE A 247 11.05 20.19 14.62
C ILE A 247 10.82 21.00 15.92
N PRO A 248 11.71 21.96 16.28
CA PRO A 248 11.65 22.59 17.59
C PRO A 248 10.45 23.52 17.82
N GLY A 249 9.74 23.31 18.93
CA GLY A 249 8.83 24.28 19.54
C GLY A 249 7.74 24.80 18.59
N MET A 250 7.65 26.12 18.41
CA MET A 250 6.60 26.72 17.57
C MET A 250 6.66 26.28 16.10
N TRP A 251 7.85 25.88 15.60
CA TRP A 251 8.01 25.47 14.21
C TRP A 251 7.28 24.18 13.87
N TYR A 252 7.12 23.27 14.84
CA TYR A 252 6.31 22.07 14.66
C TYR A 252 4.86 22.44 14.36
N TYR A 253 4.26 23.32 15.19
CA TYR A 253 2.88 23.75 15.01
C TYR A 253 2.67 24.53 13.71
N ILE A 254 3.63 25.39 13.32
CA ILE A 254 3.61 26.08 12.02
C ILE A 254 3.63 25.06 10.88
N SER A 255 4.53 24.08 10.95
CA SER A 255 4.67 23.02 9.94
C SER A 255 3.42 22.15 9.86
N TYR A 256 2.80 21.84 11.00
CA TYR A 256 1.55 21.09 11.09
C TYR A 256 0.38 21.82 10.42
N ILE A 257 0.21 23.12 10.70
CA ILE A 257 -0.82 23.95 10.06
C ILE A 257 -0.56 24.07 8.55
N ALA A 258 0.68 24.33 8.15
CA ALA A 258 1.07 24.40 6.75
C ALA A 258 0.81 23.07 6.01
N ALA A 259 1.15 21.94 6.65
CA ALA A 259 0.89 20.60 6.13
C ALA A 259 -0.61 20.35 5.96
N PHE A 260 -1.43 20.75 6.93
CA PHE A 260 -2.88 20.62 6.86
C PHE A 260 -3.47 21.42 5.70
N ILE A 261 -3.08 22.70 5.56
CA ILE A 261 -3.51 23.57 4.46
C ILE A 261 -3.08 22.98 3.11
N TYR A 262 -1.82 22.52 3.01
CA TYR A 262 -1.28 21.93 1.79
C TYR A 262 -2.06 20.67 1.39
N THR A 263 -2.29 19.76 2.35
CA THR A 263 -3.05 18.52 2.13
C THR A 263 -4.47 18.84 1.67
N ALA A 264 -5.16 19.75 2.35
CA ALA A 264 -6.52 20.18 1.97
C ALA A 264 -6.55 20.81 0.57
N LEU A 265 -5.57 21.64 0.23
CA LEU A 265 -5.44 22.27 -1.09
C LEU A 265 -5.25 21.22 -2.18
N VAL A 266 -4.31 20.28 -2.01
CA VAL A 266 -4.05 19.23 -3.02
C VAL A 266 -5.29 18.36 -3.21
N LEU A 267 -5.94 17.94 -2.13
CA LEU A 267 -7.20 17.17 -2.21
C LEU A 267 -8.31 17.97 -2.90
N TYR A 268 -8.42 19.28 -2.65
CA TYR A 268 -9.37 20.14 -3.34
C TYR A 268 -9.07 20.24 -4.85
N LEU A 269 -7.82 20.54 -5.22
CA LEU A 269 -7.39 20.64 -6.62
C LEU A 269 -7.63 19.32 -7.36
N MET A 270 -7.21 18.21 -6.75
CA MET A 270 -7.41 16.89 -7.32
C MET A 270 -8.91 16.54 -7.45
N ASN A 271 -9.74 16.93 -6.47
CA ASN A 271 -11.18 16.71 -6.57
C ASN A 271 -11.84 17.53 -7.70
N LYS A 272 -11.35 18.76 -7.93
CA LYS A 272 -11.90 19.71 -8.90
C LYS A 272 -11.50 19.41 -10.34
N TYR A 273 -10.28 18.94 -10.57
CA TYR A 273 -9.69 18.87 -11.91
C TYR A 273 -9.43 17.46 -12.43
N TYR A 274 -9.63 16.42 -11.62
CA TYR A 274 -9.53 15.01 -12.03
C TYR A 274 -10.90 14.35 -12.03
N ASP A 275 -11.11 13.50 -13.02
CA ASP A 275 -12.34 12.75 -13.17
C ASP A 275 -12.45 11.63 -12.13
N LYS A 276 -13.67 11.13 -11.91
CA LYS A 276 -13.93 9.98 -11.03
C LYS A 276 -13.96 8.73 -11.91
N THR A 277 -12.82 8.10 -12.12
CA THR A 277 -12.63 7.21 -13.28
C THR A 277 -13.02 5.74 -13.08
N ILE A 278 -13.19 5.26 -11.84
CA ILE A 278 -13.28 3.80 -11.57
C ILE A 278 -14.63 3.35 -10.98
N SER A 279 -15.49 4.27 -10.49
CA SER A 279 -16.77 3.87 -9.89
C SER A 279 -17.79 3.47 -10.96
N LEU A 280 -17.74 2.22 -11.42
CA LEU A 280 -18.74 1.61 -12.29
C LEU A 280 -19.98 1.20 -11.51
N LYS A 281 -20.51 2.10 -10.67
CA LYS A 281 -21.73 1.88 -9.89
C LYS A 281 -22.68 1.09 -10.78
N ILE A 282 -23.08 -0.10 -10.31
CA ILE A 282 -24.18 -0.89 -10.88
C ILE A 282 -25.20 0.14 -11.34
N GLN A 283 -25.30 0.37 -12.65
CA GLN A 283 -26.50 1.01 -13.15
C GLN A 283 -27.58 0.00 -12.79
N PRO A 284 -28.55 0.35 -11.93
CA PRO A 284 -29.81 -0.35 -12.04
C PRO A 284 -30.20 -0.11 -13.51
N ASN A 285 -30.30 -1.17 -14.29
CA ASN A 285 -31.11 -1.11 -15.49
C ASN A 285 -32.49 -0.58 -15.07
N SER A 286 -32.99 0.35 -15.89
CA SER A 286 -34.34 0.94 -15.92
C SER A 286 -34.76 1.80 -14.74
#